data_AF-A0A1L9RFY1-F1
#
_entry.id   AF-A0A1L9RFY1-F1
#
_cell.length_a   1.000
_cell.length_b   1.000
_cell.length_c   1.000
_cell.angle_alpha   90.00
_cell.angle_beta   90.00
_cell.angle_gamma   90.00
#
_symmetry.space_group_name_H-M   'P 1'
#
loop_
_entity.id
_entity.type
_entity.pdbx_description
1 polymer ?
#
loop_
_entity_poly.entity_id
_entity_poly.type
_entity_poly.pdbx_seq_one_letter_code
_entity_poly.pdbx_strand_id
1 'polypeptide(L)'
;MIYFLTFGNTVKLQTALRPGGIITFQSVSALDTDSPENSGQIDISLLSDGGDKLLNLSLRRREDAIVFNSQASNGPWGLEETVPLQDSFTTPNFTITVCDHGDRYQILSGYRTIRYSNKRLSDIASNVVYGANENKKVSSLILAVCTYESMEELLLRHNAVHSAVRTGDATEGILAEHAMPNATFSHRVGLIALPGRPKKKDRLGFEYAEHGYLGDAIEIKLAGGRTEKAKDHQFKLPNGLYLTYGEINGLAGDFYGTYNPISDGKTQPEQCTRFRDAYNTLAGENSLQPKEANDILGILQKEVDAVNKALADHEDPSVAYSKLPNADVALERATWRRKGLPGYLGLARINWDHFGGDARTAYNAGHEAALDEAVRGNLDTAYTLNAFADHFLEDSFSAGHLRTPRRELHSKWNVTADLCAKYMHDEDCAIGLDVQNIGGEKWTLYGDKRGLDTVNEESKRRCLAAIQASADEIYDAWKTQIKPDRQKYRAWAHAPTLESANGSQTLAVLFTPGDKRRVNIKDRRDHSYTTSWWFATTAAQCANSGRWKYPITM
;
A
#
# COMPACT_ATOMS: atom_id res chain seq x y z
N MET A 1 -9.65 18.72 -9.42
CA MET A 1 -9.86 20.19 -9.21
C MET A 1 -10.53 20.39 -7.87
N ILE A 2 -10.31 21.51 -7.15
CA ILE A 2 -11.04 21.82 -5.89
C ILE A 2 -12.03 22.96 -6.09
N TYR A 3 -13.20 22.80 -5.50
CA TYR A 3 -14.26 23.80 -5.41
C TYR A 3 -14.61 24.01 -3.93
N PHE A 4 -14.97 25.23 -3.56
CA PHE A 4 -15.54 25.51 -2.23
C PHE A 4 -17.05 25.60 -2.37
N LEU A 5 -17.74 24.66 -1.74
CA LEU A 5 -19.18 24.52 -1.79
C LEU A 5 -19.77 24.98 -0.45
N THR A 6 -20.54 26.07 -0.50
CA THR A 6 -21.19 26.69 0.65
C THR A 6 -22.71 26.50 0.58
N PHE A 7 -23.39 26.64 1.72
CA PHE A 7 -24.81 26.34 1.84
C PHE A 7 -25.68 27.11 0.84
N GLY A 8 -26.56 26.38 0.14
CA GLY A 8 -27.49 26.91 -0.86
C GLY A 8 -26.90 27.10 -2.26
N ASN A 9 -25.60 26.85 -2.46
CA ASN A 9 -24.95 27.02 -3.75
C ASN A 9 -24.83 25.69 -4.51
N THR A 10 -24.87 25.81 -5.84
CA THR A 10 -24.55 24.74 -6.80
C THR A 10 -23.25 25.09 -7.51
N VAL A 11 -22.37 24.12 -7.70
CA VAL A 11 -21.13 24.25 -8.45
C VAL A 11 -21.16 23.33 -9.65
N LYS A 12 -20.90 23.88 -10.85
CA LYS A 12 -20.66 23.07 -12.05
C LYS A 12 -19.23 22.51 -12.03
N LEU A 13 -19.11 21.21 -12.23
CA LEU A 13 -17.84 20.52 -12.35
C LEU A 13 -17.22 20.84 -13.72
N GLN A 14 -15.94 21.21 -13.72
CA GLN A 14 -15.15 21.46 -14.93
C GLN A 14 -15.06 20.20 -15.83
N THR A 15 -14.94 19.03 -15.20
CA THR A 15 -15.03 17.72 -15.83
C THR A 15 -16.13 16.94 -15.12
N ALA A 16 -17.12 16.45 -15.87
CA ALA A 16 -18.19 15.63 -15.31
C ALA A 16 -17.66 14.29 -14.79
N LEU A 17 -18.21 13.82 -13.67
CA LEU A 17 -17.83 12.57 -13.00
C LEU A 17 -18.33 11.38 -13.82
N ARG A 18 -17.39 10.76 -14.56
CA ARG A 18 -17.62 9.56 -15.38
C ARG A 18 -17.32 8.27 -14.58
N PRO A 19 -17.77 7.10 -15.06
CA PRO A 19 -17.39 5.82 -14.47
C PRO A 19 -15.86 5.66 -14.33
N GLY A 20 -15.41 5.21 -13.17
CA GLY A 20 -14.00 5.20 -12.73
C GLY A 20 -13.59 6.45 -11.93
N GLY A 21 -14.35 7.55 -12.03
CA GLY A 21 -14.08 8.80 -11.35
C GLY A 21 -14.44 8.79 -9.87
N ILE A 22 -13.82 9.69 -9.11
CA ILE A 22 -13.98 9.84 -7.67
C ILE A 22 -14.26 11.30 -7.33
N ILE A 23 -15.14 11.53 -6.36
CA ILE A 23 -15.38 12.85 -5.78
C ILE A 23 -15.31 12.77 -4.24
N THR A 24 -14.58 13.69 -3.62
CA THR A 24 -14.46 13.79 -2.16
C THR A 24 -15.05 15.10 -1.65
N PHE A 25 -15.83 15.02 -0.57
CA PHE A 25 -16.38 16.13 0.17
C PHE A 25 -15.71 16.17 1.54
N GLN A 26 -14.83 17.14 1.76
CA GLN A 26 -14.13 17.33 3.03
C GLN A 26 -14.67 18.57 3.75
N SER A 27 -15.05 18.41 5.00
CA SER A 27 -15.41 19.56 5.84
C SER A 27 -14.16 20.33 6.24
N VAL A 28 -14.10 21.63 5.91
CA VAL A 28 -12.96 22.51 6.30
C VAL A 28 -13.19 23.23 7.63
N SER A 29 -14.38 23.11 8.20
CA SER A 29 -14.75 23.57 9.54
C SER A 29 -15.30 22.42 10.37
N ALA A 30 -15.23 22.53 11.70
CA ALA A 30 -15.83 21.55 12.59
C ALA A 30 -17.36 21.51 12.40
N LEU A 31 -17.90 20.31 12.21
CA LEU A 31 -19.30 20.01 12.37
C LEU A 31 -19.61 20.05 13.87
N ASP A 32 -20.37 21.06 14.29
CA ASP A 32 -20.90 21.17 15.63
C ASP A 32 -21.93 20.06 15.88
N THR A 33 -21.54 19.06 16.66
CA THR A 33 -22.35 17.91 17.05
C THR A 33 -23.20 18.16 18.29
N ASP A 34 -22.85 19.18 19.08
CA ASP A 34 -23.29 19.30 20.47
C ASP A 34 -24.38 20.39 20.64
N SER A 35 -24.49 21.33 19.69
CA SER A 35 -25.52 22.36 19.70
C SER A 35 -26.88 21.88 19.13
N PRO A 36 -27.97 21.89 19.93
CA PRO A 36 -29.30 21.55 19.45
C PRO A 36 -29.87 22.58 18.45
N GLU A 37 -29.34 23.81 18.43
CA GLU A 37 -29.76 24.84 17.47
C GLU A 37 -29.22 24.57 16.06
N ASN A 38 -28.01 24.01 15.97
CA ASN A 38 -27.36 23.63 14.70
C ASN A 38 -27.89 22.31 14.10
N SER A 39 -28.94 21.69 14.67
CA SER A 39 -29.44 20.33 14.34
C SER A 39 -30.08 20.13 12.94
N GLY A 40 -29.77 20.97 11.95
CA GLY A 40 -30.28 20.87 10.58
C GLY A 40 -29.77 19.65 9.80
N GLN A 41 -30.60 19.19 8.86
CA GLN A 41 -30.23 18.22 7.83
C GLN A 41 -29.14 18.82 6.93
N ILE A 42 -28.17 18.01 6.48
CA ILE A 42 -27.16 18.43 5.49
C ILE A 42 -27.35 17.55 4.26
N ASP A 43 -27.75 18.16 3.14
CA ASP A 43 -27.91 17.48 1.86
C ASP A 43 -26.75 17.85 0.91
N ILE A 44 -26.01 16.84 0.48
CA ILE A 44 -24.98 16.93 -0.56
C ILE A 44 -25.48 16.11 -1.75
N SER A 45 -25.74 16.74 -2.91
CA SER A 45 -26.18 16.00 -4.11
C SER A 45 -25.19 16.11 -5.27
N LEU A 46 -25.06 15.01 -6.01
CA LEU A 46 -24.50 14.95 -7.36
C LEU A 46 -25.66 15.12 -8.37
N LEU A 47 -25.54 16.07 -9.31
CA LEU A 47 -26.58 16.35 -10.29
C LEU A 47 -26.08 16.23 -11.74
N SER A 48 -26.98 15.85 -12.65
CA SER A 48 -26.77 15.99 -14.10
C SER A 48 -26.95 17.43 -14.57
N ASP A 49 -26.67 17.71 -15.85
CA ASP A 49 -26.98 19.00 -16.48
C ASP A 49 -28.49 19.21 -16.71
N GLY A 50 -29.30 18.13 -16.67
CA GLY A 50 -30.77 18.20 -16.66
C GLY A 50 -31.38 18.55 -15.29
N GLY A 51 -30.56 18.61 -14.23
CA GLY A 51 -31.02 18.86 -12.86
C GLY A 51 -31.47 17.62 -12.10
N ASP A 52 -31.27 16.41 -12.65
CA ASP A 52 -31.51 15.16 -11.94
C ASP A 52 -30.52 15.01 -10.78
N LYS A 53 -30.99 14.76 -9.56
CA LYS A 53 -30.14 14.34 -8.44
C LYS A 53 -29.83 12.85 -8.58
N LEU A 54 -28.68 12.54 -9.17
CA LEU A 54 -28.23 11.18 -9.43
C LEU A 54 -27.90 10.44 -8.13
N LEU A 55 -27.32 11.16 -7.16
CA LEU A 55 -27.11 10.72 -5.78
C LEU A 55 -27.33 11.91 -4.85
N ASN A 56 -28.18 11.77 -3.83
CA ASN A 56 -28.29 12.67 -2.68
C ASN A 56 -27.81 11.96 -1.43
N LEU A 57 -26.95 12.63 -0.67
CA LEU A 57 -26.39 12.23 0.61
C LEU A 57 -26.97 13.15 1.69
N SER A 58 -27.85 12.64 2.54
CA SER A 58 -28.55 13.42 3.56
C SER A 58 -28.06 13.02 4.96
N LEU A 59 -27.35 13.90 5.66
CA LEU A 59 -26.93 13.68 7.04
C LEU A 59 -28.04 14.18 7.99
N ARG A 60 -28.78 13.24 8.57
CA ARG A 60 -29.94 13.48 9.44
C ARG A 60 -29.60 13.16 10.89
N ARG A 61 -28.96 14.11 11.58
CA ARG A 61 -28.51 13.96 12.97
C ARG A 61 -29.61 13.58 13.96
N ARG A 62 -30.84 14.06 13.79
CA ARG A 62 -31.99 13.70 14.65
C ARG A 62 -32.49 12.27 14.47
N GLU A 63 -32.18 11.66 13.33
CA GLU A 63 -32.55 10.29 12.96
C GLU A 63 -31.37 9.31 13.13
N ASP A 64 -30.20 9.79 13.59
CA ASP A 64 -28.92 9.07 13.60
C ASP A 64 -28.60 8.39 12.25
N ALA A 65 -28.91 9.10 11.15
CA ALA A 65 -28.96 8.52 9.81
C ALA A 65 -28.13 9.28 8.78
N ILE A 66 -27.48 8.52 7.89
CA ILE A 66 -27.08 8.96 6.55
C ILE A 66 -28.06 8.33 5.57
N VAL A 67 -28.81 9.16 4.83
CA VAL A 67 -29.80 8.71 3.86
C VAL A 67 -29.32 8.97 2.44
N PHE A 68 -29.37 7.92 1.61
CA PHE A 68 -29.03 7.92 0.19
C PHE A 68 -30.30 7.85 -0.65
N ASN A 69 -30.42 8.70 -1.68
CA ASN A 69 -31.55 8.67 -2.61
C ASN A 69 -31.18 9.25 -3.98
N SER A 70 -32.10 9.16 -4.96
CA SER A 70 -32.02 9.83 -6.26
C SER A 70 -33.38 10.48 -6.57
N GLN A 71 -33.39 11.54 -7.37
CA GLN A 71 -34.60 12.25 -7.78
C GLN A 71 -34.41 12.79 -9.20
N ALA A 72 -35.31 12.43 -10.12
CA ALA A 72 -35.36 13.07 -11.44
C ALA A 72 -35.80 14.53 -11.33
N SER A 73 -35.39 15.39 -12.26
CA SER A 73 -35.69 16.82 -12.30
C SER A 73 -37.20 17.06 -12.25
N ASN A 74 -37.68 17.72 -11.18
CA ASN A 74 -39.10 17.91 -10.85
C ASN A 74 -39.94 16.62 -10.62
N GLY A 75 -39.30 15.46 -10.54
CA GLY A 75 -39.92 14.17 -10.22
C GLY A 75 -39.99 13.87 -8.71
N PRO A 76 -40.67 12.78 -8.32
CA PRO A 76 -40.64 12.28 -6.95
C PRO A 76 -39.24 11.76 -6.58
N TRP A 77 -38.95 11.77 -5.28
CA TRP A 77 -37.81 11.02 -4.73
C TRP A 77 -38.02 9.51 -4.88
N GLY A 78 -36.94 8.75 -5.06
CA GLY A 78 -36.97 7.30 -4.97
C GLY A 78 -37.09 6.79 -3.53
N LEU A 79 -36.93 5.48 -3.36
CA LEU A 79 -36.91 4.82 -2.04
C LEU A 79 -35.68 5.27 -1.21
N GLU A 80 -35.84 5.58 0.06
CA GLU A 80 -34.69 5.92 0.92
C GLU A 80 -33.85 4.67 1.25
N GLU A 81 -32.52 4.80 1.18
CA GLU A 81 -31.57 3.82 1.72
C GLU A 81 -30.82 4.48 2.88
N THR A 82 -30.62 3.78 4.01
CA THR A 82 -30.07 4.40 5.23
C THR A 82 -28.93 3.59 5.84
N VAL A 83 -27.95 4.28 6.44
CA VAL A 83 -26.96 3.70 7.37
C VAL A 83 -26.79 4.58 8.62
N PRO A 84 -26.34 4.05 9.78
CA PRO A 84 -26.14 4.83 11.00
C PRO A 84 -25.10 5.94 10.87
N LEU A 85 -25.34 7.09 11.51
CA LEU A 85 -24.47 8.26 11.48
C LEU A 85 -23.33 8.15 12.50
N GLN A 86 -23.62 7.71 13.73
CA GLN A 86 -22.61 7.56 14.81
C GLN A 86 -21.47 6.60 14.47
N ASP A 87 -21.75 5.49 13.77
CA ASP A 87 -20.72 4.53 13.30
C ASP A 87 -19.84 5.08 12.16
N SER A 88 -20.18 6.26 11.63
CA SER A 88 -19.61 6.85 10.41
C SER A 88 -18.89 8.19 10.64
N PHE A 89 -19.17 8.92 11.73
CA PHE A 89 -18.57 10.22 12.04
C PHE A 89 -18.33 10.40 13.54
N THR A 90 -17.07 10.28 13.99
CA THR A 90 -16.66 10.40 15.40
C THR A 90 -15.67 11.55 15.65
N THR A 91 -15.48 12.43 14.65
CA THR A 91 -14.52 13.54 14.67
C THR A 91 -15.18 14.84 14.20
N PRO A 92 -14.75 16.02 14.69
CA PRO A 92 -15.34 17.30 14.30
C PRO A 92 -15.24 17.60 12.80
N ASN A 93 -14.16 17.19 12.13
CA ASN A 93 -14.06 17.27 10.68
C ASN A 93 -14.39 15.91 10.06
N PHE A 94 -15.08 15.91 8.92
CA PHE A 94 -15.45 14.69 8.20
C PHE A 94 -14.99 14.68 6.73
N THR A 95 -14.92 13.49 6.14
CA THR A 95 -14.68 13.30 4.70
C THR A 95 -15.58 12.19 4.17
N ILE A 96 -16.40 12.52 3.16
CA ILE A 96 -17.21 11.57 2.40
C ILE A 96 -16.57 11.43 1.02
N THR A 97 -16.29 10.20 0.59
CA THR A 97 -15.79 9.89 -0.75
C THR A 97 -16.84 9.10 -1.51
N VAL A 98 -17.09 9.47 -2.76
CA VAL A 98 -17.96 8.73 -3.68
C VAL A 98 -17.14 8.30 -4.89
N CYS A 99 -17.05 7.00 -5.11
CA CYS A 99 -16.46 6.41 -6.32
C CYS A 99 -17.60 5.97 -7.26
N ASP A 100 -17.54 6.40 -8.52
CA ASP A 100 -18.47 5.99 -9.57
C ASP A 100 -17.97 4.71 -10.25
N HIS A 101 -18.69 3.60 -10.10
CA HIS A 101 -18.33 2.31 -10.72
C HIS A 101 -19.09 2.04 -12.03
N GLY A 102 -19.81 3.03 -12.56
CA GLY A 102 -20.67 2.89 -13.74
C GLY A 102 -22.09 2.52 -13.37
N ASP A 103 -22.30 1.33 -12.82
CA ASP A 103 -23.62 0.80 -12.44
C ASP A 103 -24.07 1.19 -11.02
N ARG A 104 -23.12 1.59 -10.17
CA ARG A 104 -23.33 1.92 -8.75
C ARG A 104 -22.35 2.98 -8.26
N TYR A 105 -22.69 3.60 -7.14
CA TYR A 105 -21.78 4.40 -6.33
C TYR A 105 -21.28 3.57 -5.14
N GLN A 106 -19.98 3.66 -4.86
CA GLN A 106 -19.40 3.26 -3.57
C GLN A 106 -19.21 4.52 -2.73
N ILE A 107 -19.78 4.54 -1.53
CA ILE A 107 -19.66 5.65 -0.60
C ILE A 107 -18.80 5.21 0.58
N LEU A 108 -17.80 6.04 0.89
CA LEU A 108 -16.87 5.83 1.98
C LEU A 108 -16.94 7.02 2.95
N SER A 109 -16.89 6.76 4.26
CA SER A 109 -16.55 7.77 5.27
C SER A 109 -15.16 7.45 5.81
N GLY A 110 -14.25 8.42 5.78
CA GLY A 110 -12.85 8.22 6.21
C GLY A 110 -12.14 7.03 5.54
N TYR A 111 -12.51 6.75 4.28
CA TYR A 111 -12.04 5.62 3.47
C TYR A 111 -12.46 4.21 3.94
N ARG A 112 -13.33 4.09 4.96
CA ARG A 112 -14.11 2.87 5.20
C ARG A 112 -15.34 2.90 4.29
N THR A 113 -15.57 1.84 3.52
CA THR A 113 -16.83 1.73 2.74
C THR A 113 -18.01 1.63 3.70
N ILE A 114 -18.91 2.60 3.65
CA ILE A 114 -20.14 2.63 4.45
C ILE A 114 -21.34 2.11 3.66
N ARG A 115 -21.34 2.27 2.32
CA ARG A 115 -22.46 1.84 1.46
C ARG A 115 -22.00 1.60 0.02
N TYR A 116 -22.63 0.63 -0.64
CA TYR A 116 -22.77 0.61 -2.10
C TYR A 116 -24.25 0.91 -2.42
N SER A 117 -24.51 1.82 -3.36
CA SER A 117 -25.88 2.17 -3.80
C SER A 117 -25.94 2.11 -5.32
N ASN A 118 -26.87 1.33 -5.86
CA ASN A 118 -27.01 1.14 -7.30
C ASN A 118 -27.56 2.42 -7.94
N LYS A 119 -27.07 2.79 -9.13
CA LYS A 119 -27.58 3.96 -9.83
C LYS A 119 -29.02 3.72 -10.29
N ARG A 120 -29.90 4.67 -9.95
CA ARG A 120 -31.31 4.69 -10.36
C ARG A 120 -31.54 5.54 -11.59
N LEU A 121 -30.63 6.48 -11.83
CA LEU A 121 -30.57 7.38 -12.97
C LEU A 121 -29.19 7.21 -13.60
N SER A 122 -29.12 7.01 -14.91
CA SER A 122 -27.92 6.58 -15.64
C SER A 122 -27.09 7.73 -16.23
N ASP A 123 -27.48 8.98 -16.00
CA ASP A 123 -26.78 10.16 -16.48
C ASP A 123 -25.44 10.39 -15.73
N ILE A 124 -24.67 11.37 -16.18
CA ILE A 124 -23.33 11.70 -15.70
C ILE A 124 -23.43 12.91 -14.77
N ALA A 125 -22.84 12.83 -13.58
CA ALA A 125 -22.86 13.96 -12.64
C ALA A 125 -21.93 15.08 -13.13
N SER A 126 -22.51 16.23 -13.47
CA SER A 126 -21.81 17.42 -13.96
C SER A 126 -21.91 18.60 -12.99
N ASN A 127 -22.74 18.53 -11.96
CA ASN A 127 -22.91 19.57 -10.95
C ASN A 127 -22.95 18.96 -9.54
N VAL A 128 -22.63 19.76 -8.52
CA VAL A 128 -22.78 19.41 -7.10
C VAL A 128 -23.49 20.51 -6.34
N VAL A 129 -24.36 20.14 -5.38
CA VAL A 129 -25.08 21.09 -4.51
C VAL A 129 -24.86 20.75 -3.04
N TYR A 130 -24.84 21.78 -2.20
CA TYR A 130 -24.96 21.64 -0.75
C TYR A 130 -26.15 22.48 -0.27
N GLY A 131 -27.10 21.85 0.42
CA GLY A 131 -28.26 22.53 0.99
C GLY A 131 -28.81 21.80 2.22
N ALA A 132 -30.06 22.11 2.53
CA ALA A 132 -30.89 21.41 3.50
C ALA A 132 -32.35 21.54 3.08
N ASN A 133 -33.17 20.53 3.43
CA ASN A 133 -34.59 20.78 3.62
C ASN A 133 -34.80 21.61 4.90
N GLU A 134 -35.58 22.69 4.77
CA GLU A 134 -36.11 23.56 5.84
C GLU A 134 -35.17 24.59 6.50
N ASN A 135 -35.82 25.65 7.01
CA ASN A 135 -35.34 26.98 7.44
C ASN A 135 -34.30 27.06 8.59
N LYS A 136 -33.34 26.13 8.70
CA LYS A 136 -32.23 26.24 9.66
C LYS A 136 -30.88 26.14 8.98
N LYS A 137 -30.25 27.31 8.75
CA LYS A 137 -28.88 27.41 8.25
C LYS A 137 -27.92 26.70 9.21
N VAL A 138 -27.23 25.66 8.73
CA VAL A 138 -25.97 25.22 9.35
C VAL A 138 -24.91 26.26 8.98
N SER A 139 -24.84 27.33 9.79
CA SER A 139 -24.51 28.69 9.32
C SER A 139 -23.02 28.96 9.00
N SER A 140 -22.15 27.95 9.12
CA SER A 140 -20.70 28.09 8.94
C SER A 140 -20.02 26.92 8.22
N LEU A 141 -20.75 25.87 7.82
CA LEU A 141 -20.14 24.70 7.18
C LEU A 141 -19.71 25.03 5.74
N ILE A 142 -18.43 24.81 5.45
CA ILE A 142 -17.87 24.91 4.09
C ILE A 142 -17.32 23.53 3.72
N LEU A 143 -17.65 23.06 2.51
CA LEU A 143 -17.14 21.80 1.97
C LEU A 143 -16.10 22.09 0.89
N ALA A 144 -14.89 21.55 1.06
CA ALA A 144 -13.95 21.41 -0.04
C ALA A 144 -14.35 20.19 -0.87
N VAL A 145 -14.73 20.42 -2.12
CA VAL A 145 -15.14 19.38 -3.06
C VAL A 145 -14.04 19.15 -4.06
N CYS A 146 -13.56 17.92 -4.16
CA CYS A 146 -12.44 17.58 -5.04
C CYS A 146 -12.85 16.46 -5.99
N THR A 147 -12.68 16.66 -7.30
CA THR A 147 -12.90 15.63 -8.32
C THR A 147 -11.61 15.08 -8.90
N TYR A 148 -11.64 13.77 -9.19
CA TYR A 148 -10.53 12.97 -9.65
C TYR A 148 -10.96 11.95 -10.71
N GLU A 149 -10.15 11.74 -11.76
CA GLU A 149 -10.45 10.77 -12.83
C GLU A 149 -10.13 9.31 -12.43
N SER A 150 -9.39 9.11 -11.33
CA SER A 150 -9.05 7.81 -10.76
C SER A 150 -8.62 7.91 -9.28
N MET A 151 -8.47 6.76 -8.60
CA MET A 151 -7.87 6.69 -7.25
C MET A 151 -6.41 7.15 -7.23
N GLU A 152 -5.65 6.82 -8.28
CA GLU A 152 -4.30 7.34 -8.51
C GLU A 152 -4.31 8.88 -8.53
N GLU A 153 -5.28 9.49 -9.24
CA GLU A 153 -5.41 10.94 -9.27
C GLU A 153 -5.86 11.52 -7.92
N LEU A 154 -6.71 10.84 -7.14
CA LEU A 154 -7.02 11.25 -5.76
C LEU A 154 -5.75 11.35 -4.91
N LEU A 155 -4.95 10.29 -4.92
CA LEU A 155 -3.71 10.19 -4.16
C LEU A 155 -2.64 11.18 -4.68
N LEU A 156 -2.63 11.50 -5.97
CA LEU A 156 -1.68 12.45 -6.58
C LEU A 156 -2.11 13.92 -6.49
N ARG A 157 -3.38 14.27 -6.73
CA ARG A 157 -3.85 15.68 -6.80
C ARG A 157 -4.20 16.29 -5.45
N HIS A 158 -4.40 15.50 -4.38
CA HIS A 158 -4.44 16.06 -3.03
C HIS A 158 -3.13 16.82 -2.69
N ASN A 159 -2.02 16.47 -3.37
CA ASN A 159 -0.71 17.12 -3.28
C ASN A 159 -0.51 18.35 -4.19
N ALA A 160 -1.44 18.65 -5.12
CA ALA A 160 -1.22 19.67 -6.16
C ALA A 160 -1.90 21.02 -5.88
N VAL A 161 -2.92 21.05 -5.03
CA VAL A 161 -3.83 22.22 -4.98
C VAL A 161 -3.31 23.34 -4.06
N HIS A 162 -2.33 23.06 -3.21
CA HIS A 162 -1.64 24.09 -2.44
C HIS A 162 -0.45 24.76 -3.16
N SER A 163 -0.03 24.29 -4.36
CA SER A 163 1.04 24.93 -5.14
C SER A 163 0.54 25.86 -6.26
N ALA A 164 -0.68 25.63 -6.79
CA ALA A 164 -1.15 26.24 -8.03
C ALA A 164 -1.73 27.68 -7.91
N VAL A 165 -1.56 28.37 -6.78
CA VAL A 165 -1.95 29.79 -6.62
C VAL A 165 -0.82 30.75 -7.06
N ARG A 166 0.37 30.24 -7.40
CA ARG A 166 1.49 31.06 -7.88
C ARG A 166 2.19 30.40 -9.08
N THR A 167 2.58 31.25 -10.03
CA THR A 167 3.38 30.98 -11.25
C THR A 167 2.82 29.92 -12.20
N GLY A 168 2.20 30.37 -13.28
CA GLY A 168 2.05 29.55 -14.49
C GLY A 168 3.14 29.88 -15.50
N ASP A 169 3.66 28.87 -16.20
CA ASP A 169 3.72 28.81 -17.68
C ASP A 169 3.99 27.35 -18.11
N ALA A 170 3.91 27.03 -19.41
CA ALA A 170 3.97 25.67 -19.95
C ALA A 170 5.00 25.49 -21.09
N THR A 171 4.98 24.31 -21.77
CA THR A 171 5.77 23.86 -22.94
C THR A 171 7.18 23.29 -22.66
N GLU A 172 7.82 22.55 -23.59
CA GLU A 172 7.49 21.25 -24.23
C GLU A 172 8.81 20.68 -24.86
N GLY A 173 8.92 19.38 -25.19
CA GLY A 173 10.13 18.84 -25.87
C GLY A 173 10.20 17.31 -25.99
N ILE A 174 10.67 16.78 -27.14
CA ILE A 174 10.33 15.43 -27.65
C ILE A 174 11.52 14.68 -28.30
N LEU A 175 11.58 13.35 -28.05
CA LEU A 175 12.16 12.19 -28.80
C LEU A 175 13.58 12.21 -29.44
N ALA A 176 14.27 11.05 -29.32
CA ALA A 176 14.74 10.24 -30.48
C ALA A 176 15.12 8.79 -30.07
N GLU A 177 14.89 7.81 -30.95
CA GLU A 177 15.25 6.38 -30.82
C GLU A 177 16.62 6.07 -31.48
N HIS A 178 17.14 4.83 -31.35
CA HIS A 178 17.87 4.03 -32.38
C HIS A 178 18.01 2.56 -31.90
N ALA A 179 18.33 1.58 -32.78
CA ALA A 179 17.94 0.16 -32.58
C ALA A 179 18.90 -0.94 -33.14
N MET A 180 18.73 -2.18 -32.62
CA MET A 180 19.10 -3.52 -33.18
C MET A 180 20.60 -3.96 -33.18
N PRO A 181 20.97 -5.28 -33.27
CA PRO A 181 20.17 -6.53 -33.24
C PRO A 181 20.69 -7.75 -32.38
N ASN A 182 19.73 -8.61 -31.98
CA ASN A 182 19.72 -10.10 -31.93
C ASN A 182 20.81 -10.98 -31.23
N ALA A 183 20.36 -11.78 -30.25
CA ALA A 183 20.53 -13.25 -30.19
C ALA A 183 19.30 -13.90 -29.50
N THR A 184 18.92 -15.14 -29.84
CA THR A 184 17.61 -15.75 -29.47
C THR A 184 17.69 -17.21 -29.03
N PHE A 185 16.84 -17.61 -28.07
CA PHE A 185 16.27 -18.97 -27.97
C PHE A 185 14.77 -18.91 -27.61
N SER A 186 14.00 -19.96 -27.96
CA SER A 186 12.53 -19.97 -28.05
C SER A 186 11.87 -21.01 -27.13
N HIS A 187 10.62 -20.82 -26.64
CA HIS A 187 9.38 -21.06 -27.40
C HIS A 187 8.17 -20.18 -27.01
N ARG A 188 7.12 -20.20 -27.84
CA ARG A 188 5.99 -19.24 -27.95
C ARG A 188 4.72 -19.70 -27.18
N VAL A 189 3.67 -18.89 -26.92
CA VAL A 189 2.90 -17.92 -27.75
C VAL A 189 2.21 -16.85 -26.86
N GLY A 190 1.97 -15.59 -27.24
CA GLY A 190 2.32 -14.83 -28.46
C GLY A 190 1.16 -14.06 -29.14
N LEU A 191 1.00 -12.75 -28.88
CA LEU A 191 0.10 -11.82 -29.60
C LEU A 191 0.74 -10.40 -29.73
N ILE A 192 0.17 -9.55 -30.59
CA ILE A 192 0.86 -8.42 -31.26
C ILE A 192 0.83 -7.11 -30.44
N ALA A 193 1.88 -6.30 -30.54
CA ALA A 193 2.01 -4.99 -29.91
C ALA A 193 1.42 -3.82 -30.75
N LEU A 194 1.00 -2.75 -30.07
CA LEU A 194 0.65 -1.45 -30.66
C LEU A 194 1.57 -0.34 -30.10
N PRO A 195 1.98 0.66 -30.90
CA PRO A 195 2.97 1.65 -30.48
C PRO A 195 2.37 2.90 -29.81
N GLY A 196 3.14 3.46 -28.86
CA GLY A 196 3.23 4.90 -28.62
C GLY A 196 2.13 5.60 -27.79
N ARG A 197 2.40 5.84 -26.50
CA ARG A 197 1.97 7.03 -25.74
C ARG A 197 2.81 7.18 -24.44
N PRO A 198 2.83 8.36 -23.79
CA PRO A 198 4.02 8.84 -23.09
C PRO A 198 4.30 8.16 -21.75
N LYS A 199 5.59 8.19 -21.35
CA LYS A 199 6.08 7.81 -20.02
C LYS A 199 5.21 8.44 -18.92
N LYS A 200 4.43 7.61 -18.23
CA LYS A 200 3.75 7.97 -16.97
C LYS A 200 4.47 7.31 -15.81
N LYS A 201 4.28 7.89 -14.63
CA LYS A 201 5.22 7.78 -13.51
C LYS A 201 4.96 6.52 -12.70
N ASP A 202 6.07 5.90 -12.33
CA ASP A 202 6.24 4.98 -11.20
C ASP A 202 5.43 5.35 -9.94
N ARG A 203 5.16 4.33 -9.11
CA ARG A 203 4.63 4.32 -7.71
C ARG A 203 3.17 3.91 -7.49
N LEU A 204 2.93 2.61 -7.52
CA LEU A 204 2.75 1.75 -6.33
C LEU A 204 2.67 0.30 -6.84
N GLY A 205 3.10 -0.64 -6.01
CA GLY A 205 3.43 -2.00 -6.41
C GLY A 205 4.51 -2.50 -5.48
N PHE A 206 4.17 -3.54 -4.71
CA PHE A 206 5.09 -4.20 -3.81
C PHE A 206 6.10 -5.03 -4.59
N GLU A 207 7.30 -5.16 -4.04
CA GLU A 207 8.51 -5.62 -4.69
C GLU A 207 8.58 -7.17 -4.75
N TYR A 208 7.46 -7.77 -5.18
CA TYR A 208 7.23 -9.22 -5.30
C TYR A 208 8.37 -9.94 -6.01
N ALA A 209 8.93 -9.37 -7.08
CA ALA A 209 10.00 -10.01 -7.83
C ALA A 209 11.33 -10.04 -7.06
N GLU A 210 11.59 -9.11 -6.14
CA GLU A 210 12.77 -9.14 -5.27
C GLU A 210 12.61 -10.25 -4.22
N HIS A 211 11.46 -10.30 -3.53
CA HIS A 211 11.15 -11.34 -2.55
C HIS A 211 11.11 -12.75 -3.16
N GLY A 212 10.40 -12.91 -4.28
CA GLY A 212 10.32 -14.16 -5.01
C GLY A 212 11.71 -14.66 -5.41
N TYR A 213 12.55 -13.79 -5.98
CA TYR A 213 13.92 -14.13 -6.37
C TYR A 213 14.79 -14.57 -5.18
N LEU A 214 14.72 -13.86 -4.05
CA LEU A 214 15.51 -14.15 -2.86
C LEU A 214 15.11 -15.48 -2.21
N GLY A 215 13.81 -15.69 -2.00
CA GLY A 215 13.27 -16.94 -1.44
C GLY A 215 13.51 -18.16 -2.33
N ASP A 216 13.55 -18.00 -3.66
CA ASP A 216 13.78 -19.12 -4.58
C ASP A 216 15.26 -19.44 -4.86
N ALA A 217 16.18 -18.55 -4.47
CA ALA A 217 17.62 -18.73 -4.64
C ALA A 217 18.28 -19.64 -3.57
N ILE A 218 17.65 -19.81 -2.40
CA ILE A 218 18.14 -20.66 -1.32
C ILE A 218 18.03 -22.15 -1.64
N GLU A 219 18.68 -22.97 -0.81
CA GLU A 219 18.60 -24.44 -0.82
C GLU A 219 17.79 -24.94 0.37
N ILE A 220 16.83 -25.83 0.09
CA ILE A 220 16.03 -26.50 1.11
C ILE A 220 16.46 -27.97 1.24
N LYS A 221 16.35 -28.52 2.45
CA LYS A 221 16.72 -29.90 2.78
C LYS A 221 15.44 -30.68 3.05
N LEU A 222 15.18 -31.71 2.24
CA LEU A 222 13.96 -32.51 2.35
C LEU A 222 14.10 -33.62 3.40
N ALA A 223 12.98 -34.17 3.84
CA ALA A 223 12.94 -35.25 4.83
C ALA A 223 13.78 -36.49 4.45
N GLY A 224 13.95 -36.76 3.15
CA GLY A 224 14.81 -37.83 2.62
C GLY A 224 16.31 -37.51 2.62
N GLY A 225 16.75 -36.37 3.17
CA GLY A 225 18.14 -35.92 3.18
C GLY A 225 18.66 -35.35 1.85
N ARG A 226 17.79 -35.25 0.83
CA ARG A 226 18.08 -34.60 -0.46
C ARG A 226 18.01 -33.07 -0.29
N THR A 227 18.95 -32.35 -0.88
CA THR A 227 18.91 -30.89 -1.01
C THR A 227 18.51 -30.52 -2.44
N GLU A 228 17.66 -29.50 -2.59
CA GLU A 228 17.37 -28.88 -3.89
C GLU A 228 17.16 -27.37 -3.75
N LYS A 229 17.18 -26.63 -4.87
CA LYS A 229 16.87 -25.20 -4.85
C LYS A 229 15.38 -25.00 -4.57
N ALA A 230 15.06 -23.99 -3.78
CA ALA A 230 13.68 -23.66 -3.42
C ALA A 230 12.75 -23.47 -4.64
N LYS A 231 13.25 -22.82 -5.70
CA LYS A 231 12.54 -22.65 -6.98
C LYS A 231 12.11 -23.95 -7.66
N ASP A 232 12.84 -25.05 -7.42
CA ASP A 232 12.65 -26.34 -8.08
C ASP A 232 11.71 -27.24 -7.24
N HIS A 233 11.23 -26.75 -6.09
CA HIS A 233 10.33 -27.45 -5.17
C HIS A 233 8.98 -26.72 -5.02
N GLN A 234 7.89 -27.41 -5.34
CA GLN A 234 6.54 -26.88 -5.11
C GLN A 234 5.91 -27.50 -3.86
N PHE A 235 5.72 -26.68 -2.83
CA PHE A 235 4.96 -27.04 -1.64
C PHE A 235 3.47 -27.07 -1.95
N LYS A 236 2.80 -28.14 -1.49
CA LYS A 236 1.34 -28.24 -1.57
C LYS A 236 0.70 -27.69 -0.29
N LEU A 237 0.00 -26.57 -0.40
CA LEU A 237 -0.75 -25.97 0.71
C LEU A 237 -2.06 -26.74 0.99
N PRO A 238 -2.62 -26.65 2.23
CA PRO A 238 -3.85 -27.36 2.61
C PRO A 238 -5.04 -27.14 1.66
N ASN A 239 -5.18 -25.93 1.11
CA ASN A 239 -6.23 -25.58 0.15
C ASN A 239 -5.97 -26.04 -1.31
N GLY A 240 -4.91 -26.83 -1.54
CA GLY A 240 -4.59 -27.39 -2.86
C GLY A 240 -3.83 -26.45 -3.79
N LEU A 241 -3.43 -25.26 -3.33
CA LEU A 241 -2.47 -24.41 -4.04
C LEU A 241 -1.06 -25.06 -4.01
N TYR A 242 -0.31 -24.90 -5.09
CA TYR A 242 1.09 -25.34 -5.21
C TYR A 242 1.94 -24.10 -5.44
N LEU A 243 2.92 -23.85 -4.58
CA LEU A 243 3.82 -22.69 -4.65
C LEU A 243 5.26 -23.06 -4.33
N THR A 244 6.23 -22.34 -4.89
CA THR A 244 7.63 -22.36 -4.43
C THR A 244 7.81 -21.59 -3.11
N TYR A 245 9.01 -21.64 -2.54
CA TYR A 245 9.35 -20.84 -1.35
C TYR A 245 9.26 -19.34 -1.65
N GLY A 246 9.83 -18.92 -2.78
CA GLY A 246 9.79 -17.53 -3.25
C GLY A 246 8.37 -17.04 -3.54
N GLU A 247 7.52 -17.86 -4.16
CA GLU A 247 6.12 -17.50 -4.40
C GLU A 247 5.33 -17.31 -3.10
N ILE A 248 5.58 -18.10 -2.05
CA ILE A 248 4.95 -17.89 -0.73
C ILE A 248 5.46 -16.61 -0.08
N ASN A 249 6.77 -16.37 -0.15
CA ASN A 249 7.46 -15.22 0.41
C ASN A 249 6.96 -13.90 -0.21
N GLY A 250 6.97 -13.77 -1.53
CA GLY A 250 6.45 -12.58 -2.21
C GLY A 250 4.94 -12.37 -2.05
N LEU A 251 4.16 -13.39 -1.68
CA LEU A 251 2.73 -13.25 -1.41
C LEU A 251 2.40 -12.87 0.05
N ALA A 252 3.34 -13.05 0.99
CA ALA A 252 3.16 -12.75 2.40
C ALA A 252 3.09 -11.23 2.67
N GLY A 253 2.36 -10.82 3.71
CA GLY A 253 2.26 -9.41 4.15
C GLY A 253 1.46 -8.49 3.21
N ASP A 254 1.91 -8.38 1.97
CA ASP A 254 1.44 -7.46 0.93
C ASP A 254 0.10 -7.87 0.32
N PHE A 255 -0.03 -9.17 0.03
CA PHE A 255 -1.19 -9.76 -0.64
C PHE A 255 -2.03 -10.59 0.32
N TYR A 256 -1.43 -11.19 1.35
CA TYR A 256 -2.09 -12.06 2.31
C TYR A 256 -1.77 -11.67 3.75
N GLY A 257 -2.83 -11.43 4.53
CA GLY A 257 -2.76 -10.90 5.89
C GLY A 257 -4.15 -10.58 6.45
N THR A 258 -4.20 -10.04 7.67
CA THR A 258 -5.47 -9.73 8.36
C THR A 258 -5.56 -8.26 8.79
N TYR A 259 -6.71 -7.82 9.28
CA TYR A 259 -6.86 -6.51 9.93
C TYR A 259 -6.17 -6.40 11.31
N ASN A 260 -5.53 -7.49 11.77
CA ASN A 260 -4.83 -7.58 13.05
C ASN A 260 -3.33 -7.80 12.78
N PRO A 261 -2.52 -6.73 12.69
CA PRO A 261 -1.07 -6.85 12.54
C PRO A 261 -0.44 -7.75 13.60
N ILE A 262 0.61 -8.45 13.21
CA ILE A 262 1.28 -9.51 13.95
C ILE A 262 2.01 -8.90 15.16
N SER A 263 2.72 -7.79 14.92
CA SER A 263 3.44 -7.00 15.93
C SER A 263 2.54 -6.41 17.02
N ASP A 264 1.25 -6.19 16.75
CA ASP A 264 0.27 -5.71 17.74
C ASP A 264 -0.07 -6.75 18.82
N GLY A 265 0.37 -8.02 18.65
CA GLY A 265 0.26 -9.05 19.67
C GLY A 265 1.09 -8.71 20.91
N LYS A 266 0.45 -8.63 22.09
CA LYS A 266 1.09 -8.21 23.35
C LYS A 266 2.02 -9.27 23.94
N THR A 267 1.89 -10.51 23.50
CA THR A 267 2.67 -11.66 23.97
C THR A 267 3.08 -12.51 22.78
N GLN A 268 4.18 -13.27 22.93
CA GLN A 268 4.65 -14.17 21.87
C GLN A 268 3.57 -15.16 21.38
N PRO A 269 2.78 -15.83 22.24
CA PRO A 269 1.68 -16.67 21.77
C PRO A 269 0.62 -15.90 20.96
N GLU A 270 0.31 -14.65 21.33
CA GLU A 270 -0.63 -13.82 20.56
C GLU A 270 -0.05 -13.43 19.19
N GLN A 271 1.24 -13.07 19.13
CA GLN A 271 1.95 -12.79 17.87
C GLN A 271 1.95 -14.03 16.95
N CYS A 272 2.27 -15.22 17.50
CA CYS A 272 2.28 -16.47 16.73
C CYS A 272 0.87 -16.90 16.27
N THR A 273 -0.19 -16.55 17.01
CA THR A 273 -1.59 -16.75 16.56
C THR A 273 -1.90 -15.81 15.40
N ARG A 274 -1.64 -14.51 15.53
CA ARG A 274 -1.87 -13.50 14.47
C ARG A 274 -1.10 -13.82 13.19
N PHE A 275 0.14 -14.31 13.32
CA PHE A 275 0.94 -14.80 12.19
C PHE A 275 0.25 -15.98 11.48
N ARG A 276 -0.19 -16.99 12.24
CA ARG A 276 -0.91 -18.15 11.66
C ARG A 276 -2.23 -17.73 11.03
N ASP A 277 -2.95 -16.78 11.61
CA ASP A 277 -4.18 -16.22 11.01
C ASP A 277 -3.88 -15.51 9.68
N ALA A 278 -2.78 -14.75 9.58
CA ALA A 278 -2.33 -14.12 8.34
C ALA A 278 -1.94 -15.17 7.27
N TYR A 279 -1.08 -16.13 7.62
CA TYR A 279 -0.70 -17.25 6.75
C TYR A 279 -1.91 -18.06 6.26
N ASN A 280 -2.90 -18.30 7.13
CA ASN A 280 -4.12 -19.02 6.77
C ASN A 280 -4.99 -18.28 5.74
N THR A 281 -4.79 -16.98 5.49
CA THR A 281 -5.46 -16.31 4.35
C THR A 281 -4.91 -16.76 3.00
N LEU A 282 -3.63 -17.15 2.93
CA LEU A 282 -3.00 -17.76 1.76
C LEU A 282 -3.23 -19.28 1.71
N ALA A 283 -2.88 -19.99 2.79
CA ALA A 283 -2.78 -21.45 2.83
C ALA A 283 -4.03 -22.18 3.33
N GLY A 284 -4.90 -21.52 4.10
CA GLY A 284 -6.08 -22.12 4.71
C GLY A 284 -7.20 -22.38 3.70
N GLU A 285 -8.08 -23.32 4.04
CA GLU A 285 -9.27 -23.63 3.23
C GLU A 285 -10.19 -22.40 3.13
N ASN A 286 -10.35 -21.88 1.92
CA ASN A 286 -11.31 -20.84 1.62
C ASN A 286 -11.78 -20.92 0.16
N SER A 287 -12.96 -20.36 -0.14
CA SER A 287 -13.61 -20.47 -1.45
C SER A 287 -13.07 -19.52 -2.53
N LEU A 288 -12.06 -18.71 -2.22
CA LEU A 288 -11.35 -17.86 -3.19
C LEU A 288 -10.09 -18.55 -3.74
N GLN A 289 -9.49 -19.46 -2.96
CA GLN A 289 -8.33 -20.25 -3.37
C GLN A 289 -8.70 -21.51 -4.17
N PRO A 290 -7.80 -22.01 -5.04
CA PRO A 290 -6.49 -21.45 -5.40
C PRO A 290 -6.58 -20.28 -6.40
N LYS A 291 -7.78 -19.86 -6.80
CA LYS A 291 -7.94 -18.91 -7.92
C LYS A 291 -7.37 -17.52 -7.62
N GLU A 292 -7.60 -16.99 -6.41
CA GLU A 292 -7.13 -15.63 -6.05
C GLU A 292 -5.60 -15.52 -6.13
N ALA A 293 -4.86 -16.49 -5.58
CA ALA A 293 -3.40 -16.49 -5.66
C ALA A 293 -2.91 -16.57 -7.12
N ASN A 294 -3.50 -17.45 -7.94
CA ASN A 294 -3.14 -17.56 -9.36
C ASN A 294 -3.47 -16.28 -10.16
N ASP A 295 -4.59 -15.60 -9.86
CA ASP A 295 -4.94 -14.32 -10.49
C ASP A 295 -3.92 -13.22 -10.10
N ILE A 296 -3.46 -13.19 -8.84
CA ILE A 296 -2.45 -12.25 -8.34
C ILE A 296 -1.09 -12.52 -8.98
N LEU A 297 -0.60 -13.76 -8.95
CA LEU A 297 0.66 -14.18 -9.59
C LEU A 297 0.67 -13.83 -11.08
N GLY A 298 -0.44 -14.04 -11.80
CA GLY A 298 -0.58 -13.66 -13.21
C GLY A 298 -0.55 -12.15 -13.48
N ILE A 299 -0.80 -11.30 -12.48
CA ILE A 299 -0.59 -9.84 -12.55
C ILE A 299 0.90 -9.52 -12.31
N LEU A 300 1.48 -10.11 -11.27
CA LEU A 300 2.86 -9.86 -10.81
C LEU A 300 3.92 -10.43 -11.78
N GLN A 301 3.59 -11.43 -12.60
CA GLN A 301 4.48 -11.96 -13.64
C GLN A 301 5.04 -10.87 -14.57
N LYS A 302 4.31 -9.77 -14.80
CA LYS A 302 4.78 -8.65 -15.63
C LYS A 302 5.96 -7.89 -15.02
N GLU A 303 6.02 -7.84 -13.69
CA GLU A 303 7.15 -7.29 -12.95
C GLU A 303 8.34 -8.25 -13.06
N VAL A 304 8.11 -9.53 -12.75
CA VAL A 304 9.11 -10.61 -12.86
C VAL A 304 9.74 -10.66 -14.26
N ASP A 305 8.94 -10.58 -15.32
CA ASP A 305 9.41 -10.57 -16.71
C ASP A 305 10.30 -9.34 -17.01
N ALA A 306 9.96 -8.17 -16.46
CA ALA A 306 10.72 -6.94 -16.67
C ALA A 306 12.03 -6.92 -15.88
N VAL A 307 12.03 -7.42 -14.65
CA VAL A 307 13.21 -7.59 -13.79
C VAL A 307 14.17 -8.63 -14.40
N ASN A 308 13.66 -9.80 -14.78
CA ASN A 308 14.45 -10.84 -15.45
C ASN A 308 15.06 -10.33 -16.77
N LYS A 309 14.31 -9.52 -17.53
CA LYS A 309 14.84 -8.87 -18.73
C LYS A 309 15.98 -7.90 -18.41
N ALA A 310 15.84 -7.05 -17.39
CA ALA A 310 16.89 -6.12 -17.00
C ALA A 310 18.18 -6.86 -16.60
N LEU A 311 18.05 -7.88 -15.73
CA LEU A 311 19.18 -8.73 -15.32
C LEU A 311 19.86 -9.42 -16.52
N ALA A 312 19.08 -9.90 -17.50
CA ALA A 312 19.60 -10.53 -18.71
C ALA A 312 20.27 -9.53 -19.69
N ASP A 313 19.81 -8.28 -19.73
CA ASP A 313 20.42 -7.19 -20.51
C ASP A 313 21.60 -6.52 -19.78
N HIS A 314 21.91 -6.93 -18.54
CA HIS A 314 22.84 -6.26 -17.60
C HIS A 314 22.44 -4.80 -17.27
N GLU A 315 21.14 -4.48 -17.28
CA GLU A 315 20.57 -3.25 -16.72
C GLU A 315 20.21 -3.44 -15.23
N ASP A 316 20.45 -2.42 -14.39
CA ASP A 316 19.98 -2.40 -13.00
C ASP A 316 18.43 -2.49 -12.95
N PRO A 317 17.81 -3.44 -12.21
CA PRO A 317 16.36 -3.59 -12.14
C PRO A 317 15.58 -2.33 -11.73
N SER A 318 16.17 -1.42 -10.95
CA SER A 318 15.56 -0.12 -10.64
C SER A 318 15.17 0.69 -11.90
N VAL A 319 15.92 0.52 -12.98
CA VAL A 319 15.62 1.09 -14.30
C VAL A 319 14.36 0.48 -14.89
N ALA A 320 14.12 -0.83 -14.73
CA ALA A 320 12.91 -1.52 -15.18
C ALA A 320 11.69 -1.13 -14.33
N TYR A 321 11.83 -1.14 -13.00
CA TYR A 321 10.81 -0.67 -12.07
C TYR A 321 10.31 0.74 -12.40
N SER A 322 11.22 1.67 -12.74
CA SER A 322 10.86 3.04 -13.13
C SER A 322 10.01 3.16 -14.41
N LYS A 323 9.96 2.09 -15.23
CA LYS A 323 9.25 2.01 -16.52
C LYS A 323 7.95 1.20 -16.43
N LEU A 324 7.73 0.41 -15.37
CA LEU A 324 6.57 -0.48 -15.23
C LEU A 324 5.25 0.30 -15.06
N PRO A 325 4.14 -0.18 -15.65
CA PRO A 325 2.81 0.40 -15.39
C PRO A 325 2.33 0.00 -13.99
N ASN A 326 1.60 0.91 -13.32
CA ASN A 326 1.00 0.64 -12.01
C ASN A 326 0.00 -0.56 -12.10
N ALA A 327 0.14 -1.52 -11.17
CA ALA A 327 -0.70 -2.72 -11.05
C ALA A 327 -1.80 -2.64 -9.98
N ASP A 328 -1.81 -1.65 -9.08
CA ASP A 328 -2.71 -1.50 -7.93
C ASP A 328 -4.18 -1.77 -8.25
N VAL A 329 -4.69 -1.18 -9.34
CA VAL A 329 -6.10 -1.33 -9.73
C VAL A 329 -6.44 -2.77 -10.13
N ALA A 330 -5.48 -3.52 -10.64
CA ALA A 330 -5.64 -4.94 -10.92
C ALA A 330 -5.53 -5.78 -9.64
N LEU A 331 -4.61 -5.44 -8.74
CA LEU A 331 -4.35 -6.17 -7.48
C LEU A 331 -5.48 -5.96 -6.44
N GLU A 332 -5.99 -4.73 -6.31
CA GLU A 332 -7.20 -4.44 -5.54
C GLU A 332 -8.43 -5.15 -6.16
N ARG A 333 -8.52 -5.21 -7.50
CA ARG A 333 -9.56 -6.00 -8.19
C ARG A 333 -9.37 -7.51 -8.08
N ALA A 334 -8.18 -8.03 -7.81
CA ALA A 334 -8.00 -9.44 -7.50
C ALA A 334 -8.58 -9.75 -6.11
N THR A 335 -8.37 -8.85 -5.14
CA THR A 335 -8.67 -9.05 -3.72
C THR A 335 -10.03 -8.52 -3.23
N TRP A 336 -10.77 -7.75 -4.05
CA TRP A 336 -12.05 -7.09 -3.64
C TRP A 336 -13.18 -8.00 -3.12
N ARG A 337 -13.12 -9.32 -3.37
CA ARG A 337 -14.16 -10.27 -2.95
C ARG A 337 -14.03 -10.74 -1.50
N ARG A 338 -12.92 -10.40 -0.86
CA ARG A 338 -12.62 -10.78 0.53
C ARG A 338 -13.69 -10.25 1.49
N LYS A 339 -14.14 -11.12 2.40
CA LYS A 339 -15.09 -10.78 3.47
C LYS A 339 -14.37 -10.90 4.81
N GLY A 340 -14.36 -9.85 5.61
CA GLY A 340 -13.68 -9.82 6.92
C GLY A 340 -12.15 -9.79 6.86
N LEU A 341 -11.56 -9.83 5.66
CA LEU A 341 -10.13 -9.69 5.41
C LEU A 341 -9.84 -8.41 4.63
N PRO A 342 -8.64 -7.82 4.75
CA PRO A 342 -8.23 -6.68 3.94
C PRO A 342 -8.00 -7.07 2.47
N GLY A 343 -8.39 -6.16 1.57
CA GLY A 343 -7.87 -6.14 0.20
C GLY A 343 -6.43 -5.60 0.16
N TYR A 344 -5.83 -5.60 -1.02
CA TYR A 344 -4.47 -5.12 -1.29
C TYR A 344 -4.18 -3.72 -0.70
N LEU A 345 -5.01 -2.71 -1.00
CA LEU A 345 -4.87 -1.37 -0.43
C LEU A 345 -5.21 -1.32 1.07
N GLY A 346 -5.98 -2.30 1.55
CA GLY A 346 -6.28 -2.49 2.97
C GLY A 346 -5.06 -2.95 3.77
N LEU A 347 -4.26 -3.87 3.21
CA LEU A 347 -3.00 -4.35 3.80
C LEU A 347 -1.96 -3.22 3.81
N ALA A 348 -1.70 -2.60 2.65
CA ALA A 348 -0.79 -1.46 2.49
C ALA A 348 -1.03 -0.32 3.52
N ARG A 349 -2.26 -0.16 3.99
CA ARG A 349 -2.64 0.84 4.98
C ARG A 349 -2.17 0.52 6.41
N ILE A 350 -2.12 -0.74 6.80
CA ILE A 350 -1.78 -1.21 8.16
C ILE A 350 -0.47 -2.01 8.21
N ASN A 351 0.33 -1.93 7.15
CA ASN A 351 1.56 -2.68 6.91
C ASN A 351 2.77 -2.26 7.78
N TRP A 352 2.56 -1.83 9.03
CA TRP A 352 3.70 -1.56 9.92
C TRP A 352 4.49 -2.81 10.30
N ASP A 353 3.90 -4.01 10.15
CA ASP A 353 4.61 -5.29 10.24
C ASP A 353 5.80 -5.42 9.27
N HIS A 354 5.96 -4.52 8.28
CA HIS A 354 7.11 -4.51 7.36
C HIS A 354 8.23 -3.56 7.82
N PHE A 355 8.12 -2.92 8.98
CA PHE A 355 9.01 -1.81 9.36
C PHE A 355 9.74 -2.03 10.68
N GLY A 356 11.03 -1.69 10.70
CA GLY A 356 11.84 -1.53 11.90
C GLY A 356 11.75 -2.69 12.90
N GLY A 357 11.25 -2.41 14.10
CA GLY A 357 11.05 -3.41 15.16
C GLY A 357 9.81 -4.28 15.00
N ASP A 358 8.82 -3.82 14.23
CA ASP A 358 7.59 -4.54 13.96
C ASP A 358 7.85 -5.70 12.98
N ALA A 359 8.66 -5.49 11.93
CA ALA A 359 9.16 -6.55 11.04
C ALA A 359 9.91 -7.66 11.77
N ARG A 360 10.82 -7.27 12.67
CA ARG A 360 11.53 -8.25 13.52
C ARG A 360 10.56 -9.03 14.41
N THR A 361 9.48 -8.40 14.85
CA THR A 361 8.45 -9.07 15.65
C THR A 361 7.63 -10.04 14.80
N ALA A 362 7.25 -9.65 13.59
CA ALA A 362 6.53 -10.48 12.62
C ALA A 362 7.35 -11.71 12.20
N TYR A 363 8.60 -11.53 11.74
CA TYR A 363 9.52 -12.65 11.46
C TYR A 363 9.68 -13.56 12.68
N ASN A 364 9.99 -13.01 13.85
CA ASN A 364 10.25 -13.82 15.04
C ASN A 364 9.02 -14.63 15.49
N ALA A 365 7.80 -14.16 15.18
CA ALA A 365 6.57 -14.90 15.45
C ALA A 365 6.32 -15.99 14.40
N GLY A 366 6.63 -15.71 13.14
CA GLY A 366 6.50 -16.68 12.05
C GLY A 366 7.52 -17.80 12.10
N HIS A 367 8.79 -17.47 12.35
CA HIS A 367 9.86 -18.45 12.50
C HIS A 367 9.63 -19.35 13.73
N GLU A 368 9.17 -18.81 14.87
CA GLU A 368 8.71 -19.62 16.01
C GLU A 368 7.54 -20.55 15.61
N ALA A 369 6.57 -20.04 14.83
CA ALA A 369 5.42 -20.81 14.38
C ALA A 369 5.80 -21.94 13.41
N ALA A 370 6.83 -21.75 12.58
CA ALA A 370 7.43 -22.74 11.71
C ALA A 370 8.25 -23.78 12.51
N LEU A 371 9.07 -23.34 13.47
CA LEU A 371 9.82 -24.22 14.37
C LEU A 371 8.90 -25.14 15.19
N ASP A 372 7.74 -24.64 15.61
CA ASP A 372 6.67 -25.44 16.23
C ASP A 372 6.18 -26.60 15.35
N GLU A 373 6.04 -26.39 14.03
CA GLU A 373 5.65 -27.44 13.08
C GLU A 373 6.82 -28.38 12.77
N ALA A 374 8.04 -27.86 12.70
CA ALA A 374 9.26 -28.64 12.52
C ALA A 374 9.41 -29.69 13.63
N VAL A 375 9.28 -29.29 14.91
CA VAL A 375 9.33 -30.22 16.05
C VAL A 375 8.06 -31.06 16.25
N ARG A 376 7.03 -30.89 15.41
CA ARG A 376 5.90 -31.83 15.27
C ARG A 376 6.15 -32.88 14.18
N GLY A 377 7.24 -32.75 13.42
CA GLY A 377 7.58 -33.61 12.28
C GLY A 377 7.06 -33.09 10.93
N ASN A 378 6.36 -31.96 10.90
CA ASN A 378 5.66 -31.41 9.72
C ASN A 378 6.59 -30.50 8.89
N LEU A 379 7.65 -31.06 8.29
CA LEU A 379 8.69 -30.28 7.61
C LEU A 379 8.16 -29.36 6.50
N ASP A 380 7.29 -29.86 5.62
CA ASP A 380 6.76 -29.07 4.50
C ASP A 380 5.95 -27.86 5.01
N THR A 381 5.05 -28.07 5.98
CA THR A 381 4.29 -27.00 6.65
C THR A 381 5.20 -26.02 7.39
N ALA A 382 6.28 -26.51 7.99
CA ALA A 382 7.27 -25.66 8.64
C ALA A 382 7.98 -24.76 7.61
N TYR A 383 8.37 -25.30 6.45
CA TYR A 383 8.95 -24.50 5.37
C TYR A 383 7.98 -23.48 4.79
N THR A 384 6.70 -23.81 4.60
CA THR A 384 5.72 -22.84 4.06
C THR A 384 5.38 -21.74 5.05
N LEU A 385 5.33 -22.03 6.35
CA LEU A 385 5.26 -21.01 7.41
C LEU A 385 6.53 -20.15 7.44
N ASN A 386 7.70 -20.75 7.24
CA ASN A 386 8.96 -20.02 7.27
C ASN A 386 9.15 -19.12 6.05
N ALA A 387 8.73 -19.56 4.86
CA ALA A 387 8.71 -18.73 3.66
C ALA A 387 7.84 -17.47 3.85
N PHE A 388 6.68 -17.63 4.49
CA PHE A 388 5.80 -16.51 4.85
C PHE A 388 6.40 -15.61 5.96
N ALA A 389 7.30 -16.14 6.79
CA ALA A 389 8.00 -15.38 7.82
C ALA A 389 9.21 -14.61 7.26
N ASP A 390 9.95 -15.22 6.32
CA ASP A 390 11.16 -14.68 5.72
C ASP A 390 10.88 -13.40 4.91
N HIS A 391 9.67 -13.18 4.43
CA HIS A 391 9.23 -11.88 3.91
C HIS A 391 9.59 -10.72 4.87
N PHE A 392 9.20 -10.83 6.15
CA PHE A 392 9.51 -9.82 7.17
C PHE A 392 10.99 -9.82 7.61
N LEU A 393 11.75 -10.87 7.28
CA LEU A 393 13.21 -10.87 7.39
C LEU A 393 13.84 -10.08 6.25
N GLU A 394 13.34 -10.22 5.03
CA GLU A 394 13.79 -9.52 3.83
C GLU A 394 13.49 -8.02 3.89
N ASP A 395 12.37 -7.61 4.49
CA ASP A 395 12.11 -6.22 4.88
C ASP A 395 13.24 -5.63 5.74
N SER A 396 13.86 -6.46 6.59
CA SER A 396 15.03 -6.03 7.39
C SER A 396 16.32 -5.88 6.58
N PHE A 397 16.28 -6.17 5.27
CA PHE A 397 17.32 -5.86 4.27
C PHE A 397 16.89 -4.77 3.28
N SER A 398 15.90 -3.95 3.64
CA SER A 398 15.52 -2.75 2.90
C SER A 398 15.68 -1.49 3.76
N ALA A 399 16.43 -0.52 3.24
CA ALA A 399 16.78 0.70 3.97
C ALA A 399 15.57 1.53 4.42
N GLY A 400 14.54 1.63 3.57
CA GLY A 400 13.30 2.35 3.90
C GLY A 400 12.48 1.65 4.97
N HIS A 401 12.42 0.32 4.93
CA HIS A 401 11.78 -0.52 5.95
C HIS A 401 12.49 -0.43 7.32
N LEU A 402 13.82 -0.34 7.36
CA LEU A 402 14.56 -0.20 8.62
C LEU A 402 14.33 1.11 9.38
N ARG A 403 14.19 2.24 8.67
CA ARG A 403 14.26 3.58 9.28
C ARG A 403 12.93 4.33 9.30
N THR A 404 12.00 4.03 8.40
CA THR A 404 10.71 4.76 8.33
C THR A 404 9.87 4.48 9.58
N PRO A 405 9.47 5.51 10.35
CA PRO A 405 8.65 5.33 11.55
C PRO A 405 7.17 5.11 11.17
N ARG A 406 6.91 4.03 10.42
CA ARG A 406 5.64 3.74 9.72
C ARG A 406 4.42 3.74 10.64
N ARG A 407 4.58 3.17 11.84
CA ARG A 407 3.55 3.09 12.88
C ARG A 407 3.22 4.47 13.48
N GLU A 408 4.23 5.29 13.75
CA GLU A 408 4.05 6.66 14.27
C GLU A 408 3.44 7.60 13.23
N LEU A 409 3.84 7.45 11.96
CA LEU A 409 3.31 8.22 10.82
C LEU A 409 1.93 7.73 10.35
N HIS A 410 1.39 6.62 10.86
CA HIS A 410 0.09 6.12 10.42
C HIS A 410 -1.07 6.98 10.93
N SER A 411 -2.06 7.23 10.08
CA SER A 411 -3.31 7.88 10.48
C SER A 411 -4.56 7.16 9.97
N LYS A 412 -5.50 6.91 10.90
CA LYS A 412 -6.84 6.38 10.58
C LYS A 412 -7.67 7.29 9.67
N TRP A 413 -7.34 8.58 9.57
CA TRP A 413 -8.14 9.55 8.82
C TRP A 413 -7.36 10.37 7.79
N ASN A 414 -6.02 10.40 7.88
CA ASN A 414 -5.19 11.22 7.01
C ASN A 414 -4.25 10.39 6.12
N VAL A 415 -4.68 10.12 4.89
CA VAL A 415 -3.90 9.40 3.86
C VAL A 415 -2.59 10.09 3.49
N THR A 416 -2.45 11.40 3.74
CA THR A 416 -1.16 12.10 3.51
C THR A 416 -0.09 11.73 4.52
N ALA A 417 -0.45 11.08 5.63
CA ALA A 417 0.47 10.59 6.64
C ALA A 417 1.14 9.27 6.20
N ASP A 418 0.35 8.33 5.67
CA ASP A 418 0.88 7.11 5.04
C ASP A 418 1.73 7.45 3.79
N LEU A 419 1.35 8.50 3.03
CA LEU A 419 2.17 9.01 1.91
C LEU A 419 3.48 9.68 2.38
N CYS A 420 3.50 10.32 3.55
CA CYS A 420 4.74 10.81 4.16
C CYS A 420 5.68 9.66 4.50
N ALA A 421 5.18 8.59 5.12
CA ALA A 421 5.95 7.36 5.34
C ALA A 421 6.52 6.83 4.01
N LYS A 422 5.72 6.76 2.94
CA LYS A 422 6.20 6.35 1.61
C LYS A 422 7.31 7.27 1.06
N TYR A 423 7.24 8.58 1.25
CA TYR A 423 8.33 9.46 0.78
C TYR A 423 9.65 9.20 1.50
N MET A 424 9.63 8.95 2.80
CA MET A 424 10.85 8.61 3.52
C MET A 424 11.38 7.24 3.09
N HIS A 425 10.50 6.25 3.05
CA HIS A 425 10.78 4.90 2.56
C HIS A 425 11.50 4.92 1.20
N ASP A 426 10.90 5.56 0.20
CA ASP A 426 11.45 5.61 -1.15
C ASP A 426 12.75 6.44 -1.25
N GLU A 427 12.99 7.38 -0.33
CA GLU A 427 14.26 8.14 -0.27
C GLU A 427 15.38 7.26 0.27
N ASP A 428 15.12 6.56 1.38
CA ASP A 428 16.06 5.70 2.07
C ASP A 428 16.41 4.45 1.24
N CYS A 429 15.43 3.77 0.63
CA CYS A 429 15.65 2.64 -0.27
C CYS A 429 16.54 3.01 -1.47
N ALA A 430 16.34 4.20 -2.05
CA ALA A 430 17.03 4.57 -3.28
C ALA A 430 18.46 5.09 -3.05
N ILE A 431 18.69 5.86 -1.98
CA ILE A 431 19.98 6.46 -1.65
C ILE A 431 20.86 5.51 -0.83
N GLY A 432 20.23 4.70 0.01
CA GLY A 432 20.87 3.75 0.90
C GLY A 432 21.32 4.31 2.25
N LEU A 433 21.64 3.41 3.18
CA LEU A 433 22.09 3.68 4.54
C LEU A 433 23.36 2.89 4.86
N ASP A 434 24.28 3.48 5.61
CA ASP A 434 25.47 2.77 6.09
C ASP A 434 25.10 1.95 7.33
N VAL A 435 25.06 0.62 7.20
CA VAL A 435 24.57 -0.30 8.24
C VAL A 435 25.64 -1.27 8.71
N GLN A 436 25.37 -1.96 9.82
CA GLN A 436 26.15 -3.10 10.29
C GLN A 436 25.29 -4.19 10.93
N ASN A 437 25.77 -5.43 10.90
CA ASN A 437 25.18 -6.53 11.68
C ASN A 437 25.70 -6.54 13.12
N ILE A 438 25.21 -7.49 13.92
CA ILE A 438 25.65 -7.69 15.31
C ILE A 438 27.13 -8.12 15.42
N GLY A 439 27.70 -8.69 14.35
CA GLY A 439 29.14 -8.99 14.23
C GLY A 439 30.03 -7.78 13.93
N GLY A 440 29.44 -6.60 13.65
CA GLY A 440 30.17 -5.37 13.33
C GLY A 440 30.67 -5.27 11.88
N GLU A 441 30.26 -6.18 11.00
CA GLU A 441 30.51 -6.06 9.55
C GLU A 441 29.68 -4.91 8.97
N LYS A 442 30.27 -4.08 8.09
CA LYS A 442 29.68 -2.84 7.57
C LYS A 442 29.45 -2.90 6.07
N TRP A 443 28.32 -2.36 5.60
CA TRP A 443 28.03 -2.18 4.18
C TRP A 443 27.00 -1.05 3.97
N THR A 444 26.88 -0.56 2.74
CA THR A 444 25.78 0.34 2.36
C THR A 444 24.59 -0.49 1.88
N LEU A 445 23.46 -0.32 2.54
CA LEU A 445 22.20 -1.01 2.29
C LEU A 445 21.29 -0.14 1.43
N TYR A 446 20.90 -0.61 0.25
CA TYR A 446 19.76 -0.10 -0.49
C TYR A 446 18.52 -0.93 -0.17
N GLY A 447 17.35 -0.54 -0.67
CA GLY A 447 16.11 -1.28 -0.44
C GLY A 447 15.28 -1.41 -1.70
N ASP A 448 13.97 -1.56 -1.51
CA ASP A 448 12.91 -1.72 -2.51
C ASP A 448 13.21 -1.08 -3.86
N LYS A 449 13.03 -1.88 -4.92
CA LYS A 449 13.33 -1.57 -6.33
C LYS A 449 14.82 -1.44 -6.65
N ARG A 450 15.69 -1.52 -5.65
CA ARG A 450 17.14 -1.61 -5.76
C ARG A 450 17.70 -2.84 -5.05
N GLY A 451 16.85 -3.72 -4.52
CA GLY A 451 17.24 -4.97 -3.87
C GLY A 451 18.14 -5.80 -4.78
N LEU A 452 17.79 -5.85 -6.07
CA LEU A 452 18.51 -6.57 -7.12
C LEU A 452 19.45 -5.71 -8.00
N ASP A 453 19.64 -4.41 -7.71
CA ASP A 453 20.62 -3.56 -8.41
C ASP A 453 22.07 -4.02 -8.13
N THR A 454 22.96 -3.81 -9.10
CA THR A 454 24.41 -4.14 -9.02
C THR A 454 25.10 -3.44 -7.85
N VAL A 455 24.60 -2.28 -7.42
CA VAL A 455 25.15 -1.55 -6.27
C VAL A 455 24.82 -2.22 -4.92
N ASN A 456 23.81 -3.08 -4.88
CA ASN A 456 23.28 -3.70 -3.65
C ASN A 456 23.70 -5.17 -3.46
N GLU A 457 24.63 -5.67 -4.29
CA GLU A 457 25.09 -7.07 -4.27
C GLU A 457 25.52 -7.58 -2.89
N GLU A 458 26.19 -6.76 -2.07
CA GLU A 458 26.60 -7.15 -0.71
C GLU A 458 25.40 -7.32 0.23
N SER A 459 24.38 -6.45 0.13
CA SER A 459 23.13 -6.60 0.87
C SER A 459 22.36 -7.84 0.42
N LYS A 460 22.26 -8.07 -0.90
CA LYS A 460 21.62 -9.25 -1.49
C LYS A 460 22.29 -10.53 -1.00
N ARG A 461 23.63 -10.58 -0.99
CA ARG A 461 24.42 -11.70 -0.46
C ARG A 461 24.16 -11.94 1.04
N ARG A 462 24.02 -10.89 1.84
CA ARG A 462 23.71 -10.99 3.29
C ARG A 462 22.27 -11.41 3.55
N CYS A 463 21.33 -10.93 2.74
CA CYS A 463 19.93 -11.33 2.77
C CYS A 463 19.78 -12.82 2.48
N LEU A 464 20.36 -13.30 1.37
CA LEU A 464 20.42 -14.74 1.03
C LEU A 464 21.04 -15.59 2.14
N ALA A 465 22.09 -15.11 2.81
CA ALA A 465 22.68 -15.81 3.95
C ALA A 465 21.72 -15.88 5.17
N ALA A 466 20.92 -14.84 5.40
CA ALA A 466 19.93 -14.82 6.47
C ALA A 466 18.76 -15.78 6.21
N ILE A 467 18.18 -15.75 5.00
CA ILE A 467 17.09 -16.64 4.56
C ILE A 467 17.58 -18.09 4.57
N GLN A 468 18.78 -18.36 4.05
CA GLN A 468 19.37 -19.71 4.11
C GLN A 468 19.58 -20.19 5.54
N ALA A 469 20.00 -19.31 6.45
CA ALA A 469 20.16 -19.62 7.87
C ALA A 469 18.81 -19.88 8.57
N SER A 470 17.76 -19.15 8.19
CA SER A 470 16.36 -19.35 8.62
C SER A 470 15.87 -20.74 8.19
N ALA A 471 15.95 -21.06 6.89
CA ALA A 471 15.52 -22.36 6.34
C ALA A 471 16.36 -23.56 6.86
N ASP A 472 17.65 -23.36 7.12
CA ASP A 472 18.50 -24.36 7.78
C ASP A 472 18.03 -24.66 9.21
N GLU A 473 17.68 -23.62 9.97
CA GLU A 473 17.25 -23.73 11.36
C GLU A 473 15.92 -24.49 11.50
N ILE A 474 15.01 -24.33 10.54
CA ILE A 474 13.81 -25.18 10.41
C ILE A 474 14.17 -26.66 10.22
N TYR A 475 15.09 -26.98 9.30
CA TYR A 475 15.49 -28.36 9.06
C TYR A 475 16.22 -28.98 10.26
N ASP A 476 17.12 -28.22 10.89
CA ASP A 476 17.85 -28.67 12.06
C ASP A 476 16.90 -28.92 13.24
N ALA A 477 15.88 -28.07 13.44
CA ALA A 477 14.84 -28.28 14.44
C ALA A 477 13.94 -29.49 14.12
N TRP A 478 13.55 -29.69 12.85
CA TRP A 478 12.81 -30.88 12.44
C TRP A 478 13.62 -32.16 12.67
N LYS A 479 14.90 -32.17 12.29
CA LYS A 479 15.76 -33.34 12.39
C LYS A 479 16.13 -33.69 13.84
N THR A 480 16.30 -32.69 14.70
CA THR A 480 16.70 -32.89 16.11
C THR A 480 15.52 -32.94 17.08
N GLN A 481 14.33 -32.49 16.66
CA GLN A 481 13.15 -32.26 17.50
C GLN A 481 13.41 -31.26 18.64
N ILE A 482 14.36 -30.33 18.44
CA ILE A 482 14.76 -29.30 19.42
C ILE A 482 14.64 -27.92 18.76
N LYS A 483 13.91 -26.99 19.39
CA LYS A 483 13.87 -25.59 18.95
C LYS A 483 15.11 -24.82 19.44
N PRO A 484 15.70 -23.93 18.62
CA PRO A 484 16.68 -22.96 19.08
C PRO A 484 16.06 -21.97 20.06
N ASP A 485 16.92 -21.26 20.79
CA ASP A 485 16.55 -20.12 21.62
C ASP A 485 16.19 -18.92 20.73
N ARG A 486 15.03 -18.30 20.95
CA ARG A 486 14.53 -17.14 20.17
C ARG A 486 15.52 -15.97 20.13
N GLN A 487 16.36 -15.80 21.15
CA GLN A 487 17.39 -14.76 21.16
C GLN A 487 18.60 -15.08 20.28
N LYS A 488 18.64 -16.28 19.68
CA LYS A 488 19.78 -16.84 18.95
C LYS A 488 19.43 -17.31 17.54
N TYR A 489 18.25 -16.96 17.02
CA TYR A 489 17.86 -17.30 15.63
C TYR A 489 18.95 -16.85 14.65
N ARG A 490 19.42 -17.78 13.82
CA ARG A 490 20.65 -17.64 13.04
C ARG A 490 20.59 -16.52 12.01
N ALA A 491 19.41 -16.25 11.46
CA ALA A 491 19.19 -15.16 10.50
C ALA A 491 19.67 -13.78 11.01
N TRP A 492 19.49 -13.49 12.31
CA TRP A 492 19.87 -12.21 12.90
C TRP A 492 21.38 -11.98 13.02
N ALA A 493 22.21 -13.00 12.79
CA ALA A 493 23.66 -12.83 12.65
C ALA A 493 24.03 -12.11 11.34
N HIS A 494 23.22 -12.23 10.29
CA HIS A 494 23.48 -11.67 8.96
C HIS A 494 22.80 -10.31 8.74
N ALA A 495 21.64 -10.10 9.36
CA ALA A 495 20.84 -8.89 9.22
C ALA A 495 21.52 -7.63 9.81
N PRO A 496 21.25 -6.44 9.24
CA PRO A 496 21.67 -5.18 9.84
C PRO A 496 20.97 -4.93 11.18
N THR A 497 21.52 -4.06 12.03
CA THR A 497 20.88 -3.62 13.28
C THR A 497 20.09 -2.34 13.06
N LEU A 498 18.94 -2.19 13.74
CA LEU A 498 18.18 -0.94 13.74
C LEU A 498 19.00 0.25 14.27
N GLU A 499 19.88 -0.01 15.23
CA GLU A 499 20.81 0.98 15.77
C GLU A 499 21.73 1.56 14.69
N SER A 500 22.26 0.72 13.79
CA SER A 500 23.13 1.19 12.70
C SER A 500 22.37 2.05 11.67
N ALA A 501 21.19 1.59 11.24
CA ALA A 501 20.34 2.34 10.30
C ALA A 501 19.90 3.70 10.86
N ASN A 502 19.66 3.78 12.18
CA ASN A 502 19.31 5.02 12.89
C ASN A 502 20.53 5.80 13.41
N GLY A 503 21.75 5.35 13.11
CA GLY A 503 22.99 5.97 13.54
C GLY A 503 23.34 7.26 12.77
N SER A 504 24.62 7.65 12.82
CA SER A 504 25.11 8.78 12.01
C SER A 504 25.14 8.41 10.53
N GLN A 505 24.25 8.99 9.75
CA GLN A 505 24.10 8.75 8.31
C GLN A 505 24.44 10.02 7.51
N THR A 506 24.98 9.86 6.29
CA THR A 506 25.12 10.99 5.34
C THR A 506 23.75 11.48 4.84
N LEU A 507 22.78 10.56 4.74
CA LEU A 507 21.37 10.86 4.48
C LEU A 507 20.66 11.23 5.78
N ALA A 508 20.38 12.52 5.96
CA ALA A 508 19.53 13.01 7.03
C ALA A 508 18.11 12.46 6.91
N VAL A 509 17.57 11.93 8.01
CA VAL A 509 16.25 11.28 8.02
C VAL A 509 15.13 12.27 7.66
N LEU A 510 14.14 11.88 6.86
CA LEU A 510 13.04 12.80 6.51
C LEU A 510 12.11 13.05 7.72
N PHE A 511 11.81 12.00 8.48
CA PHE A 511 11.05 12.06 9.74
C PHE A 511 11.81 11.34 10.86
N THR A 512 11.99 11.98 12.00
CA THR A 512 12.49 11.29 13.20
C THR A 512 11.33 10.62 13.94
N PRO A 513 11.59 9.58 14.74
CA PRO A 513 10.70 9.21 15.85
C PRO A 513 10.35 10.44 16.70
N GLY A 514 9.12 10.51 17.21
CA GLY A 514 8.63 11.64 17.99
C GLY A 514 8.24 12.89 17.18
N ASP A 515 7.62 12.69 16.01
CA ASP A 515 6.88 13.71 15.23
C ASP A 515 7.69 14.94 14.77
N LYS A 516 8.94 14.74 14.33
CA LYS A 516 9.76 15.80 13.73
C LYS A 516 10.09 15.50 12.28
N ARG A 517 10.17 16.55 11.46
CA ARG A 517 10.50 16.48 10.03
C ARG A 517 11.71 17.35 9.69
N ARG A 518 12.59 16.86 8.81
CA ARG A 518 13.72 17.61 8.21
C ARG A 518 13.30 19.01 7.76
N VAL A 519 14.01 20.06 8.15
CA VAL A 519 13.60 21.46 7.90
C VAL A 519 13.59 21.77 6.41
N ASN A 520 14.71 21.55 5.71
CA ASN A 520 14.84 21.68 4.27
C ASN A 520 14.69 20.30 3.61
N ILE A 521 13.46 19.92 3.27
CA ILE A 521 13.20 18.61 2.63
C ILE A 521 13.94 18.41 1.30
N LYS A 522 14.40 19.48 0.63
CA LYS A 522 15.14 19.42 -0.64
C LYS A 522 16.64 19.20 -0.45
N ASP A 523 17.17 19.42 0.75
CA ASP A 523 18.55 19.13 1.12
C ASP A 523 18.57 17.84 1.94
N ARG A 524 19.19 16.81 1.37
CA ARG A 524 19.27 15.47 1.95
C ARG A 524 20.32 15.37 3.06
N ARG A 525 21.14 16.42 3.25
CA ARG A 525 22.16 16.54 4.31
C ARG A 525 21.73 17.49 5.43
N ASP A 526 20.51 18.03 5.39
CA ASP A 526 20.01 18.90 6.46
C ASP A 526 19.59 18.08 7.68
N HIS A 527 20.43 18.05 8.72
CA HIS A 527 20.13 17.41 10.00
C HIS A 527 19.40 18.34 10.99
N SER A 528 18.81 19.45 10.54
CA SER A 528 17.91 20.26 11.36
C SER A 528 16.46 19.78 11.21
N TYR A 529 15.71 19.77 12.32
CA TYR A 529 14.36 19.20 12.40
C TYR A 529 13.38 20.18 13.05
N THR A 530 12.12 20.13 12.61
CA THR A 530 11.02 20.95 13.15
C THR A 530 9.84 20.08 13.58
N THR A 531 9.14 20.49 14.64
CA THR A 531 7.81 20.00 15.04
C THR A 531 6.67 20.83 14.44
N SER A 532 6.97 21.99 13.83
CA SER A 532 6.00 22.81 13.12
C SER A 532 5.96 22.41 11.65
N TRP A 533 5.17 21.38 11.35
CA TRP A 533 4.95 20.84 10.00
C TRP A 533 3.58 20.15 9.92
N TRP A 534 3.15 19.78 8.71
CA TRP A 534 1.90 19.05 8.49
C TRP A 534 2.11 17.98 7.40
N PHE A 535 1.45 16.83 7.55
CA PHE A 535 1.53 15.73 6.57
C PHE A 535 1.20 16.18 5.13
N ALA A 536 0.06 16.84 4.93
CA ALA A 536 -0.39 17.25 3.59
C ALA A 536 0.56 18.25 2.91
N THR A 537 1.12 19.20 3.66
CA THR A 537 2.08 20.16 3.09
C THR A 537 3.43 19.51 2.83
N THR A 538 3.88 18.59 3.68
CA THR A 538 5.13 17.85 3.47
C THR A 538 5.03 16.92 2.26
N ALA A 539 3.95 16.14 2.16
CA ALA A 539 3.68 15.28 1.00
C ALA A 539 3.64 16.09 -0.31
N ALA A 540 2.95 17.23 -0.31
CA ALA A 540 2.93 18.16 -1.44
C ALA A 540 4.33 18.72 -1.77
N GLN A 541 5.14 19.07 -0.78
CA GLN A 541 6.51 19.53 -1.01
C GLN A 541 7.39 18.43 -1.61
N CYS A 542 7.32 17.19 -1.11
CA CYS A 542 8.05 16.05 -1.66
C CYS A 542 7.64 15.78 -3.12
N ALA A 543 6.34 15.66 -3.40
CA ALA A 543 5.77 15.45 -4.74
C ALA A 543 6.25 16.49 -5.77
N ASN A 544 6.14 17.77 -5.40
CA ASN A 544 6.40 18.89 -6.32
C ASN A 544 7.88 19.28 -6.40
N SER A 545 8.73 18.83 -5.48
CA SER A 545 10.17 19.12 -5.49
C SER A 545 10.93 18.54 -6.69
N GLY A 546 10.39 17.46 -7.29
CA GLY A 546 11.10 16.64 -8.27
C GLY A 546 12.16 15.70 -7.69
N ARG A 547 12.58 15.88 -6.43
CA ARG A 547 13.66 15.09 -5.77
C ARG A 547 13.29 13.62 -5.53
N TRP A 548 12.00 13.29 -5.55
CA TRP A 548 11.45 11.92 -5.43
C TRP A 548 11.05 11.28 -6.76
N LYS A 549 11.41 11.90 -7.89
CA LYS A 549 11.31 11.23 -9.20
C LYS A 549 12.57 10.36 -9.39
N TYR A 550 12.41 9.21 -10.04
CA TYR A 550 13.56 8.41 -10.45
C TYR A 550 14.44 9.17 -11.47
N PRO A 551 15.79 9.10 -11.36
CA PRO A 551 16.55 8.51 -10.26
C PRO A 551 16.55 9.41 -9.02
N ILE A 552 16.37 8.81 -7.84
CA ILE A 552 16.47 9.52 -6.56
C ILE A 552 17.95 9.50 -6.13
N THR A 553 18.56 10.67 -6.03
CA THR A 553 19.99 10.82 -5.68
C THR A 553 20.17 11.65 -4.42
N MET A 554 21.35 11.54 -3.81
CA MET A 554 21.79 12.37 -2.68
C MET A 554 21.88 13.88 -3.02
#